data_AF-A0AAE8MYT5-F1
#
_entry.id   AF-A0AAE8MYT5-F1
#
_cell.length_a   1.000
_cell.length_b   1.000
_cell.length_c   1.000
_cell.angle_alpha   90.00
_cell.angle_beta   90.00
_cell.angle_gamma   90.00
#
_symmetry.space_group_name_H-M   'P 1'
#
loop_
_entity.id
_entity.type
_entity.pdbx_description
1 polymer ?
#
loop_
_entity_poly.entity_id
_entity_poly.type
_entity_poly.pdbx_seq_one_letter_code
_entity_poly.pdbx_strand_id
1 'polypeptide(L)'
;MAHPFSHLPTPFIVSQGDKSWWANCAWCAFGLASMLVSAGPVTVSVKSGAIGDDMRFSITQDGIHLQDGPGEEKQYIVHYSVPPSTWWSDVKFACGTIHLFKDRKEALDWCDTRGFDFGVTMGLETMWKLAKAWYEAKASYGYNRKTPDETSQLFHGLGMVSKFWTE
;
A
#
# COMPACT_ATOMS: atom_id res chain seq x y z
N MET A 1 0.57 -14.51 8.80
CA MET A 1 0.08 -13.45 7.89
C MET A 1 -0.32 -14.10 6.58
N ALA A 2 -1.43 -13.66 5.97
CA ALA A 2 -1.98 -14.25 4.74
C ALA A 2 -2.12 -13.18 3.66
N HIS A 3 -1.02 -12.72 3.06
CA HIS A 3 -1.01 -11.55 2.16
C HIS A 3 -2.04 -11.63 1.02
N PRO A 4 -2.88 -10.59 0.83
CA PRO A 4 -2.81 -9.27 1.49
C PRO A 4 -3.52 -9.15 2.85
N PHE A 5 -4.27 -10.18 3.27
CA PHE A 5 -5.09 -10.18 4.49
C PHE A 5 -4.28 -10.29 5.78
N SER A 6 -4.77 -9.59 6.80
CA SER A 6 -4.38 -9.78 8.19
C SER A 6 -5.46 -10.56 8.93
N HIS A 7 -5.02 -11.57 9.69
CA HIS A 7 -5.86 -12.28 10.66
C HIS A 7 -6.02 -11.53 11.99
N LEU A 8 -5.23 -10.49 12.23
CA LEU A 8 -5.32 -9.62 13.41
C LEU A 8 -5.90 -8.26 13.00
N PRO A 9 -6.64 -7.58 13.88
CA PRO A 9 -7.06 -6.21 13.63
C PRO A 9 -5.86 -5.30 13.33
N THR A 10 -5.96 -4.56 12.24
CA THR A 10 -4.98 -3.54 11.86
C THR A 10 -5.70 -2.22 11.57
N PRO A 11 -4.96 -1.09 11.52
CA PRO A 11 -5.51 0.19 11.10
C PRO A 11 -5.89 0.26 9.61
N PHE A 12 -5.69 -0.82 8.84
CA PHE A 12 -5.93 -0.88 7.40
C PHE A 12 -7.14 -1.76 7.12
N ILE A 13 -8.29 -1.14 6.89
CA ILE A 13 -9.56 -1.82 6.69
C ILE A 13 -10.00 -1.63 5.24
N VAL A 14 -10.33 -2.74 4.58
CA VAL A 14 -10.89 -2.74 3.22
C VAL A 14 -12.32 -3.26 3.31
N SER A 15 -13.27 -2.55 2.72
CA SER A 15 -14.70 -2.90 2.77
C SER A 15 -15.34 -2.84 1.39
N GLN A 16 -16.24 -3.78 1.10
CA GLN A 16 -17.06 -3.81 -0.10
C GLN A 16 -18.45 -4.36 0.26
N GLY A 17 -19.49 -3.56 0.05
CA GLY A 17 -20.84 -3.92 0.47
C GLY A 17 -20.95 -4.12 1.98
N ASP A 18 -21.43 -5.29 2.40
CA ASP A 18 -21.60 -5.69 3.80
C ASP A 18 -20.36 -6.38 4.40
N LYS A 19 -19.28 -6.52 3.62
CA LYS A 19 -18.05 -7.23 4.02
C LYS A 19 -16.91 -6.27 4.30
N SER A 20 -16.08 -6.63 5.27
CA SER A 20 -14.85 -5.91 5.62
C SER A 20 -13.74 -6.88 5.97
N TRP A 21 -12.50 -6.50 5.64
CA TRP A 21 -11.29 -7.28 5.89
C TRP A 21 -10.18 -6.38 6.42
N TRP A 22 -9.32 -6.92 7.28
CA TRP A 22 -8.08 -6.25 7.67
C TRP A 22 -6.96 -6.59 6.68
N ALA A 23 -6.14 -5.60 6.36
CA ALA A 23 -4.93 -5.74 5.56
C ALA A 23 -3.68 -5.52 6.41
N ASN A 24 -2.53 -6.10 6.02
CA ASN A 24 -1.33 -6.01 6.86
C ASN A 24 -0.68 -4.62 6.88
N CYS A 25 -0.83 -3.85 5.81
CA CYS A 25 -0.20 -2.54 5.63
C CYS A 25 -0.93 -1.74 4.53
N ALA A 26 -0.53 -0.48 4.30
CA ALA A 26 -1.13 0.36 3.26
C ALA A 26 -1.06 -0.32 1.87
N TRP A 27 0.12 -0.81 1.50
CA TRP A 27 0.33 -1.55 0.25
C TRP A 27 -0.59 -2.77 0.09
N CYS A 28 -0.79 -3.54 1.16
CA CYS A 28 -1.71 -4.68 1.13
C CYS A 28 -3.17 -4.25 1.01
N ALA A 29 -3.57 -3.14 1.63
CA ALA A 29 -4.94 -2.64 1.59
C ALA A 29 -5.36 -2.24 0.16
N PHE A 30 -4.52 -1.44 -0.51
CA PHE A 30 -4.75 -1.06 -1.90
C PHE A 30 -4.57 -2.26 -2.85
N GLY A 31 -3.67 -3.19 -2.55
CA GLY A 31 -3.58 -4.47 -3.26
C GLY A 31 -4.88 -5.26 -3.21
N LEU A 32 -5.48 -5.42 -2.04
CA LEU A 32 -6.78 -6.07 -1.88
C LEU A 32 -7.89 -5.29 -2.60
N ALA A 33 -7.90 -3.96 -2.51
CA ALA A 33 -8.87 -3.13 -3.23
C ALA A 33 -8.77 -3.34 -4.75
N SER A 34 -7.57 -3.48 -5.31
CA SER A 34 -7.37 -3.75 -6.74
C SER A 34 -7.96 -5.09 -7.20
N MET A 35 -8.03 -6.08 -6.31
CA MET A 35 -8.65 -7.37 -6.62
C MET A 35 -10.18 -7.31 -6.59
N LEU A 36 -10.74 -6.39 -5.81
CA LEU A 36 -12.18 -6.29 -5.55
C LEU A 36 -12.89 -5.26 -6.43
N VAL A 37 -12.18 -4.24 -6.91
CA VAL A 37 -12.77 -3.07 -7.61
C VAL A 37 -13.54 -3.43 -8.88
N SER A 38 -13.22 -4.56 -9.52
CA SER A 38 -13.95 -5.06 -10.69
C SER A 38 -15.39 -5.47 -10.38
N ALA A 39 -15.68 -5.86 -9.13
CA ALA A 39 -17.01 -6.25 -8.67
C ALA A 39 -17.84 -5.05 -8.14
N GLY A 40 -17.22 -3.88 -7.94
CA GLY A 40 -17.90 -2.68 -7.47
C GLY A 40 -16.98 -1.78 -6.62
N PRO A 41 -17.47 -0.60 -6.19
CA PRO A 41 -16.70 0.34 -5.38
C PRO A 41 -16.18 -0.28 -4.08
N VAL A 42 -14.93 0.01 -3.74
CA VAL A 42 -14.27 -0.49 -2.54
C VAL A 42 -13.88 0.68 -1.65
N THR A 43 -14.15 0.58 -0.35
CA THR A 43 -13.68 1.57 0.63
C THR A 43 -12.40 1.08 1.29
N VAL A 44 -11.36 1.90 1.29
CA VAL A 44 -10.12 1.68 2.05
C VAL A 44 -10.06 2.72 3.17
N SER A 45 -10.12 2.27 4.41
CA SER A 45 -9.91 3.12 5.59
C SER A 45 -8.53 2.84 6.19
N VAL A 46 -7.77 3.90 6.43
CA VAL A 46 -6.41 3.85 6.97
C VAL A 46 -6.31 4.81 8.14
N LYS A 47 -5.70 4.40 9.24
CA LYS A 47 -5.26 5.36 10.28
C LYS A 47 -3.75 5.60 10.13
N SER A 48 -3.33 6.86 10.09
CA SER A 48 -1.91 7.22 10.01
C SER A 48 -1.16 6.73 11.25
N GLY A 49 0.08 6.28 11.05
CA GLY A 49 0.98 5.93 12.15
C GLY A 49 1.53 7.14 12.92
N ALA A 50 1.50 8.34 12.32
CA ALA A 50 2.16 9.56 12.81
C ALA A 50 1.35 10.31 13.85
N ILE A 51 0.08 10.63 13.58
CA ILE A 51 -0.91 11.23 14.48
C ILE A 51 -2.28 10.82 13.90
N GLY A 52 -3.26 10.61 14.77
CA GLY A 52 -4.48 9.81 14.57
C GLY A 52 -5.52 10.26 13.53
N ASP A 53 -5.09 10.80 12.40
CA ASP A 53 -5.99 11.10 11.29
C ASP A 53 -6.46 9.80 10.62
N ASP A 54 -7.78 9.68 10.55
CA ASP A 54 -8.46 8.63 9.81
C ASP A 54 -8.63 9.12 8.38
N MET A 55 -8.10 8.35 7.43
CA MET A 55 -8.26 8.58 6.01
C MET A 55 -9.18 7.53 5.44
N ARG A 56 -10.12 7.95 4.59
CA ARG A 56 -11.01 7.06 3.87
C ARG A 56 -10.96 7.36 2.38
N PHE A 57 -10.71 6.32 1.59
CA PHE A 57 -10.67 6.39 0.14
C PHE A 57 -11.75 5.50 -0.45
N SER A 58 -12.47 6.00 -1.45
CA SER A 58 -13.31 5.22 -2.34
C SER A 58 -12.50 4.85 -3.58
N ILE A 59 -12.40 3.57 -3.88
CA ILE A 59 -11.69 3.02 -5.02
C ILE A 59 -12.73 2.56 -6.04
N THR A 60 -12.66 3.12 -7.24
CA THR A 60 -13.53 2.80 -8.38
C THR A 60 -12.68 2.39 -9.57
N GLN A 61 -13.32 2.04 -10.70
CA GLN A 61 -12.58 1.75 -11.93
C GLN A 61 -11.82 2.98 -12.46
N ASP A 62 -12.31 4.18 -12.16
CA ASP A 62 -11.73 5.44 -12.59
C ASP A 62 -10.52 5.87 -11.76
N GLY A 63 -10.36 5.33 -10.54
CA GLY A 63 -9.19 5.57 -9.71
C GLY A 63 -9.47 5.57 -8.22
N ILE A 64 -8.68 6.36 -7.50
CA ILE A 64 -8.80 6.60 -6.07
C ILE A 64 -9.53 7.92 -5.88
N HIS A 65 -10.40 7.99 -4.88
CA HIS A 65 -11.11 9.19 -4.49
C HIS A 65 -11.09 9.34 -2.97
N LEU A 66 -10.39 10.36 -2.45
CA LEU A 66 -10.44 10.73 -1.04
C LEU A 66 -11.89 11.10 -0.65
N GLN A 67 -12.40 10.43 0.39
CA GLN A 67 -13.73 10.67 0.96
C GLN A 67 -13.65 11.44 2.27
N ASP A 68 -12.65 11.12 3.09
CA ASP A 68 -12.40 11.74 4.39
C ASP A 68 -10.91 11.70 4.70
N GLY A 69 -10.42 12.71 5.41
CA GLY A 69 -9.01 12.89 5.73
C GLY A 69 -8.49 14.29 5.38
N PRO A 70 -7.32 14.66 5.92
CA PRO A 70 -6.75 15.99 5.73
C PRO A 70 -6.17 16.20 4.32
N GLY A 71 -6.20 17.44 3.84
CA GLY A 71 -5.52 17.81 2.59
C GLY A 71 -6.16 17.23 1.33
N GLU A 72 -5.38 17.20 0.24
CA GLU A 72 -5.81 16.72 -1.08
C GLU A 72 -5.27 15.31 -1.36
N GLU A 73 -6.05 14.50 -2.08
CA GLU A 73 -5.65 13.13 -2.46
C GLU A 73 -4.24 13.03 -3.05
N LYS A 74 -3.84 14.00 -3.88
CA LYS A 74 -2.54 14.02 -4.56
C LYS A 74 -1.35 14.23 -3.63
N GLN A 75 -1.58 14.71 -2.41
CA GLN A 75 -0.54 14.94 -1.41
C GLN A 75 -0.12 13.63 -0.73
N TYR A 76 -1.05 12.69 -0.63
CA TYR A 76 -0.83 11.44 0.09
C TYR A 76 0.31 10.61 -0.51
N ILE A 77 1.12 10.06 0.38
CA ILE A 77 2.28 9.25 0.05
C ILE A 77 2.28 7.94 0.85
N VAL A 78 2.82 6.90 0.23
CA VAL A 78 3.13 5.64 0.92
C VAL A 78 4.62 5.56 1.18
N HIS A 79 4.97 5.30 2.43
CA HIS A 79 6.32 5.17 2.93
C HIS A 79 6.75 3.70 3.01
N TYR A 80 8.02 3.44 2.77
CA TYR A 80 8.66 2.12 2.85
C TYR A 80 10.02 2.27 3.55
N SER A 81 10.21 1.63 4.72
CA SER A 81 11.50 1.67 5.44
C SER A 81 12.59 0.79 4.82
N VAL A 82 12.21 -0.34 4.23
CA VAL A 82 13.16 -1.36 3.77
C VAL A 82 12.92 -1.81 2.33
N PRO A 83 13.98 -2.12 1.57
CA PRO A 83 13.88 -2.47 0.16
C PRO A 83 13.15 -3.81 -0.04
N PRO A 84 12.44 -4.02 -1.17
CA PRO A 84 11.69 -5.24 -1.43
C PRO A 84 12.50 -6.53 -1.39
N SER A 85 13.79 -6.45 -1.74
CA SER A 85 14.76 -7.56 -1.67
C SER A 85 14.88 -8.18 -0.27
N THR A 86 14.62 -7.38 0.77
CA THR A 86 14.72 -7.80 2.18
C THR A 86 13.37 -8.21 2.79
N TRP A 87 12.24 -7.98 2.13
CA TRP A 87 10.92 -8.19 2.77
C TRP A 87 10.68 -9.62 3.23
N TRP A 88 11.29 -10.62 2.58
CA TRP A 88 11.10 -12.03 2.97
C TRP A 88 11.97 -12.48 4.13
N SER A 89 12.99 -11.70 4.53
CA SER A 89 13.74 -12.00 5.76
C SER A 89 12.91 -11.68 7.01
N ASP A 90 12.15 -10.58 6.97
CA ASP A 90 11.14 -10.24 7.98
C ASP A 90 9.96 -9.46 7.38
N VAL A 91 8.97 -10.23 6.92
CA VAL A 91 7.77 -9.66 6.28
C VAL A 91 6.86 -8.92 7.27
N LYS A 92 6.94 -9.27 8.55
CA LYS A 92 6.17 -8.61 9.60
C LYS A 92 6.73 -7.21 9.82
N PHE A 93 8.06 -7.09 9.89
CA PHE A 93 8.74 -5.80 9.98
C PHE A 93 8.50 -4.95 8.73
N ALA A 94 8.67 -5.51 7.53
CA ALA A 94 8.42 -4.79 6.28
C ALA A 94 6.98 -4.25 6.22
N CYS A 95 5.96 -5.07 6.52
CA CYS A 95 4.58 -4.59 6.53
C CYS A 95 4.30 -3.62 7.68
N GLY A 96 4.90 -3.83 8.86
CA GLY A 96 4.76 -2.94 10.01
C GLY A 96 5.32 -1.54 9.78
N THR A 97 6.12 -1.33 8.73
CA THR A 97 6.72 -0.04 8.38
C THR A 97 6.19 0.56 7.08
N ILE A 98 5.28 -0.12 6.37
CA ILE A 98 4.61 0.41 5.18
C ILE A 98 3.33 1.14 5.57
N HIS A 99 3.40 2.46 5.61
CA HIS A 99 2.32 3.34 6.07
C HIS A 99 1.95 4.39 5.01
N LEU A 100 0.70 4.86 5.10
CA LEU A 100 0.21 5.99 4.33
C LEU A 100 0.27 7.24 5.20
N PHE A 101 0.74 8.35 4.63
CA PHE A 101 0.84 9.65 5.29
C PHE A 101 0.26 10.74 4.39
N LYS A 102 -0.18 11.86 4.99
CA LYS A 102 -0.68 13.01 4.24
C LYS A 102 0.42 13.62 3.38
N ASP A 103 1.65 13.66 3.89
CA ASP A 103 2.80 14.22 3.20
C ASP A 103 4.12 13.60 3.70
N ARG A 104 5.22 13.99 3.06
CA ARG A 104 6.58 13.55 3.40
C ARG A 104 7.02 13.95 4.81
N LYS A 105 6.53 15.08 5.32
CA LYS A 105 6.94 15.58 6.64
C LYS A 105 6.43 14.64 7.73
N GLU A 106 5.18 14.22 7.65
CA GLU A 106 4.61 13.24 8.59
C GLU A 106 5.35 11.91 8.57
N ALA A 107 5.74 11.43 7.39
CA ALA A 107 6.52 10.19 7.27
C ALA A 107 7.89 10.32 7.96
N LEU A 108 8.56 11.48 7.83
CA LEU A 108 9.85 11.75 8.47
C LEU A 108 9.70 11.80 9.99
N ASP A 109 8.74 12.58 10.48
CA ASP A 109 8.46 12.71 11.92
C ASP A 109 8.14 11.35 12.55
N TRP A 110 7.37 10.51 11.85
CA TRP A 110 7.06 9.15 12.30
C TRP A 110 8.29 8.27 12.41
N CYS A 111 9.17 8.29 11.39
CA CYS A 111 10.42 7.53 11.39
C CYS A 111 11.32 7.96 12.54
N ASP A 112 11.51 9.27 12.74
CA ASP A 112 12.31 9.82 13.83
C ASP A 112 11.76 9.41 15.20
N THR A 113 10.45 9.58 15.40
CA THR A 113 9.78 9.24 16.66
C THR A 113 9.85 7.75 17.00
N ARG A 114 9.82 6.88 15.99
CA ARG A 114 9.79 5.43 16.17
C ARG A 114 11.15 4.76 16.03
N GLY A 115 12.19 5.52 15.65
CA GLY A 115 13.54 5.00 15.42
C GLY A 115 13.65 4.10 14.18
N PHE A 116 12.89 4.40 13.13
CA PHE A 116 12.95 3.66 11.86
C PHE A 116 13.74 4.43 10.79
N ASP A 117 14.39 3.68 9.90
CA ASP A 117 14.96 4.26 8.69
C ASP A 117 13.87 4.74 7.74
N PHE A 118 14.11 5.90 7.14
CA PHE A 118 13.13 6.60 6.29
C PHE A 118 12.99 5.98 4.87
N GLY A 119 13.90 5.09 4.46
CA GLY A 119 13.85 4.39 3.18
C GLY A 119 13.44 5.27 1.99
N VAL A 120 12.24 5.03 1.44
CA VAL A 120 11.65 5.84 0.35
C VAL A 120 10.16 6.12 0.55
N THR A 121 9.66 7.09 -0.21
CA THR A 121 8.23 7.39 -0.33
C THR A 121 7.82 7.41 -1.80
N MET A 122 6.58 7.03 -2.10
CA MET A 122 5.96 7.23 -3.42
C MET A 122 4.57 7.83 -3.28
N GLY A 123 4.14 8.58 -4.31
CA GLY A 123 2.79 9.13 -4.36
C GLY A 123 1.72 8.04 -4.42
N LEU A 124 0.55 8.34 -3.87
CA LEU A 124 -0.58 7.39 -3.80
C LEU A 124 -0.99 6.86 -5.17
N GLU A 125 -0.99 7.70 -6.21
CA GLU A 125 -1.31 7.28 -7.59
C GLU A 125 -0.31 6.25 -8.14
N THR A 126 1.00 6.48 -7.95
CA THR A 126 2.04 5.54 -8.36
C THR A 126 1.92 4.23 -7.59
N MET A 127 1.67 4.31 -6.28
CA MET A 127 1.43 3.12 -5.46
C MET A 127 0.20 2.35 -5.93
N TRP A 128 -0.88 3.01 -6.33
CA TRP A 128 -2.07 2.35 -6.87
C TRP A 128 -1.79 1.63 -8.19
N LYS A 129 -1.06 2.27 -9.11
CA LYS A 129 -0.62 1.61 -10.36
C LYS A 129 0.20 0.37 -10.07
N LEU A 130 1.13 0.47 -9.11
CA LEU A 130 1.90 -0.68 -8.65
C LEU A 130 0.98 -1.75 -8.06
N ALA A 131 0.03 -1.39 -7.19
CA ALA A 131 -0.88 -2.31 -6.50
C ALA A 131 -1.74 -3.10 -7.49
N LYS A 132 -2.36 -2.42 -8.46
CA LYS A 132 -3.09 -3.06 -9.55
C LYS A 132 -2.21 -4.05 -10.30
N ALA A 133 -1.07 -3.59 -10.81
CA ALA A 133 -0.18 -4.43 -11.59
C ALA A 133 0.33 -5.65 -10.79
N TRP A 134 0.47 -5.51 -9.48
CA TRP A 134 0.95 -6.58 -8.60
C TRP A 134 -0.13 -7.58 -8.20
N TYR A 135 -1.32 -7.12 -7.81
CA TYR A 135 -2.35 -7.91 -7.14
C TYR A 135 -3.56 -8.28 -8.00
N GLU A 136 -3.88 -7.54 -9.07
CA GLU A 136 -5.13 -7.74 -9.83
C GLU A 136 -5.30 -9.20 -10.29
N ALA A 137 -4.25 -9.80 -10.86
CA ALA A 137 -4.28 -11.20 -11.30
C ALA A 137 -4.21 -12.23 -10.16
N LYS A 138 -3.91 -11.80 -8.92
CA LYS A 138 -3.68 -12.69 -7.76
C LYS A 138 -4.96 -13.35 -7.25
N ALA A 139 -6.13 -12.84 -7.67
CA ALA A 139 -7.42 -13.44 -7.40
C ALA A 139 -7.74 -14.62 -8.34
N SER A 140 -7.02 -14.74 -9.45
CA SER A 140 -7.26 -15.75 -10.47
C SER A 140 -6.62 -17.09 -10.10
N TYR A 141 -7.31 -18.20 -10.36
CA TYR A 141 -6.81 -19.55 -10.07
C TYR A 141 -5.49 -19.89 -10.78
N GLY A 142 -5.28 -19.36 -11.99
CA GLY A 142 -4.06 -19.55 -12.78
C GLY A 142 -2.91 -18.59 -12.43
N TYR A 143 -2.99 -17.86 -11.32
CA TYR A 143 -1.97 -16.89 -10.94
C TYR A 143 -0.60 -17.54 -10.71
N ASN A 144 0.41 -17.01 -11.40
CA ASN A 144 1.81 -17.25 -11.09
C ASN A 144 2.43 -15.98 -10.53
N ARG A 145 3.38 -16.14 -9.60
CA ARG A 145 4.17 -15.02 -9.11
C ARG A 145 5.01 -14.46 -10.26
N LYS A 146 5.16 -13.13 -10.28
CA LYS A 146 6.08 -12.45 -11.19
C LYS A 146 7.50 -12.97 -10.95
N THR A 147 8.21 -13.21 -12.03
CA THR A 147 9.64 -13.46 -12.05
C THR A 147 10.41 -12.20 -11.62
N PRO A 148 11.70 -12.33 -11.24
CA PRO A 148 12.55 -11.18 -10.98
C PRO A 148 12.60 -10.18 -12.16
N ASP A 149 12.66 -10.68 -13.39
CA ASP A 149 12.71 -9.83 -14.59
C ASP A 149 11.41 -9.06 -14.81
N GLU A 150 10.25 -9.72 -14.67
CA GLU A 150 8.95 -9.04 -14.75
C GLU A 150 8.77 -8.01 -13.63
N THR A 151 9.30 -8.30 -12.43
CA THR A 151 9.28 -7.38 -11.29
C THR A 151 10.12 -6.14 -11.58
N SER A 152 11.34 -6.33 -12.10
CA SER A 152 12.23 -5.26 -12.50
C SER A 152 11.61 -4.37 -13.59
N GLN A 153 11.06 -5.00 -14.64
CA GLN A 153 10.36 -4.27 -15.72
C GLN A 153 9.19 -3.45 -15.20
N LEU A 154 8.41 -3.99 -14.26
CA LEU A 154 7.30 -3.28 -13.63
C LEU A 154 7.79 -2.05 -12.86
N PHE A 155 8.84 -2.19 -12.03
CA PHE A 155 9.41 -1.07 -11.28
C PHE A 155 9.96 0.01 -12.23
N HIS A 156 10.72 -0.38 -13.25
CA HIS A 156 11.22 0.55 -14.27
C HIS A 156 10.09 1.28 -15.00
N GLY A 157 9.03 0.57 -15.40
CA GLY A 157 7.86 1.14 -16.08
C GLY A 157 7.08 2.16 -15.23
N LEU A 158 7.20 2.07 -13.90
CA LEU A 158 6.61 3.02 -12.94
C LEU A 158 7.59 4.10 -12.47
N GLY A 159 8.80 4.16 -13.04
CA GLY A 159 9.83 5.13 -12.68
C GLY A 159 10.54 4.83 -11.35
N MET A 160 10.38 3.62 -10.81
CA MET A 160 10.96 3.18 -9.53
C MET A 160 12.39 2.67 -9.74
N VAL A 161 13.30 3.58 -10.07
CA VAL A 161 14.68 3.26 -10.54
C VAL A 161 15.77 3.47 -9.49
N SER A 162 15.42 3.86 -8.27
CA SER A 162 16.41 4.02 -7.20
C SER A 162 16.91 2.66 -6.72
N LYS A 163 18.12 2.64 -6.14
CA LYS A 163 18.73 1.43 -5.53
C LYS A 163 17.79 0.71 -4.57
N PHE A 164 16.90 1.44 -3.90
CA PHE A 164 15.90 0.87 -3.00
C PHE A 164 15.00 -0.20 -3.65
N TRP A 165 14.70 -0.07 -4.95
CA TRP A 165 13.82 -0.99 -5.68
C TRP A 165 14.56 -2.09 -6.44
N THR A 166 15.85 -1.86 -6.72
CA THR A 166 16.63 -2.68 -7.66
C THR A 166 17.68 -3.55 -6.99
N GLU A 167 18.02 -3.30 -5.72
CA GLU A 167 19.06 -4.02 -4.96
C GLU A 167 18.49 -4.76 -3.74
#